data_AF-A0A9D1Z0K6-F1
#
_entry.id   AF-A0A9D1Z0K6-F1
#
_cell.length_a   1.000
_cell.length_b   1.000
_cell.length_c   1.000
_cell.angle_alpha   90.00
_cell.angle_beta   90.00
_cell.angle_gamma   90.00
#
_symmetry.space_group_name_H-M   'P 1'
#
loop_
_entity.id
_entity.type
_entity.pdbx_description
1 polymer ?
#
loop_
_entity_poly.entity_id
_entity_poly.type
_entity_poly.pdbx_seq_one_letter_code
_entity_poly.pdbx_strand_id
1 'polypeptide(L)'
;MKTLKHMLLLACMAMLAVQTACTDYSADDHKFGNVVYLDVAETSDVQAATIKNTLDAYDRTFTATLAYPTDRDVTLSVAVDPSLVERYNARYGTAWTMLDARYYTLSAETATIAAGKTTSETFTLRLQNLLGEGDEQTGALPLDETYLVPVTIAQSSLPTLASSSTVYYVVKRSSNITTAAQLGAGNWINFPTLDKYGANSSAWNGLTAMTYEALIYIDQFATSDETSTPVSISSVMGVEQYLLLRIGDTNFERQQLQFDGSGSGSQFGKFPGSDASKNLSAGRWYHVACTYDQATQTVRIYVDGKIQSEETGVGVATSTEDNRINLAMRALYDYYLANPTPDNEKKYGGFGAAYQFFIGKSYNEYRPLNGKIAEARVWSVARTPEQIWENMYEITDPESDPTLLGYWKFNEGAGNTVKDYSMYGNDGESEIDLVWPDGIEIPKINETEE
;
A
#
# COMPACT_ATOMS: atom_id res chain seq x y z
N MET A 1 -58.28 -40.51 14.83
CA MET A 1 -58.26 -41.42 13.66
C MET A 1 -57.03 -41.06 12.85
N LYS A 2 -55.97 -41.84 12.62
CA LYS A 2 -55.58 -43.25 12.80
C LYS A 2 -54.02 -43.20 12.82
N THR A 3 -53.34 -43.64 13.89
CA THR A 3 -52.56 -44.89 13.98
C THR A 3 -51.61 -45.15 12.79
N LEU A 4 -50.28 -45.04 12.95
CA LEU A 4 -49.35 -46.00 13.58
C LEU A 4 -49.09 -47.27 12.75
N LYS A 5 -47.91 -47.35 12.11
CA LYS A 5 -47.12 -48.58 11.86
C LYS A 5 -45.64 -48.20 12.10
N HIS A 6 -45.05 -48.56 13.24
CA HIS A 6 -44.39 -49.86 13.53
C HIS A 6 -43.12 -50.03 12.66
N MET A 7 -41.92 -50.34 13.15
CA MET A 7 -41.41 -50.74 14.47
C MET A 7 -39.90 -51.09 14.28
N LEU A 8 -39.17 -51.28 15.41
CA LEU A 8 -37.80 -51.80 15.57
C LEU A 8 -36.66 -50.78 15.37
N LEU A 9 -35.69 -50.58 16.27
CA LEU A 9 -35.33 -51.22 17.54
C LEU A 9 -34.39 -50.28 18.34
N LEU A 10 -34.52 -50.35 19.67
CA LEU A 10 -33.55 -50.18 20.77
C LEU A 10 -32.08 -49.89 20.40
N ALA A 11 -31.33 -49.02 21.09
CA ALA A 11 -31.12 -48.97 22.55
C ALA A 11 -30.76 -47.52 23.01
N CYS A 12 -31.31 -46.95 24.11
CA CYS A 12 -30.90 -47.12 25.52
C CYS A 12 -29.36 -47.14 25.69
N MET A 13 -28.68 -46.28 26.44
CA MET A 13 -28.94 -45.67 27.75
C MET A 13 -27.85 -44.60 27.95
N ALA A 14 -28.21 -43.42 28.46
CA ALA A 14 -27.92 -42.97 29.83
C ALA A 14 -26.50 -42.43 30.06
N MET A 15 -26.48 -41.23 30.66
CA MET A 15 -25.33 -40.57 31.25
C MET A 15 -24.43 -41.55 32.00
N LEU A 16 -23.15 -41.54 31.64
CA LEU A 16 -22.09 -41.65 32.63
C LEU A 16 -21.21 -40.42 32.45
N ALA A 17 -21.30 -39.52 33.43
CA ALA A 17 -20.24 -38.55 33.67
C ALA A 17 -18.97 -39.35 33.97
N VAL A 18 -18.08 -39.41 32.99
CA VAL A 18 -16.69 -39.79 33.20
C VAL A 18 -15.90 -38.52 32.91
N GLN A 19 -15.72 -37.73 33.97
CA GLN A 19 -14.53 -36.90 34.06
C GLN A 19 -13.33 -37.84 34.13
N THR A 20 -12.71 -38.12 32.98
CA THR A 20 -11.29 -38.46 32.90
C THR A 20 -10.81 -38.18 31.49
N ALA A 21 -10.23 -36.99 31.31
CA ALA A 21 -8.98 -36.87 30.59
C ALA A 21 -8.14 -35.87 31.39
N CYS A 22 -7.52 -36.37 32.46
CA CYS A 22 -6.25 -35.79 32.90
C CYS A 22 -5.32 -35.93 31.70
N THR A 23 -5.11 -34.84 30.96
CA THR A 23 -3.90 -34.71 30.15
C THR A 23 -2.76 -34.67 31.14
N ASP A 24 -2.01 -35.77 31.20
CA ASP A 24 -0.86 -35.88 32.06
C ASP A 24 0.27 -35.02 31.47
N TYR A 25 0.24 -33.72 31.79
CA TYR A 25 1.28 -32.75 31.41
C TYR A 25 2.64 -33.08 32.07
N SER A 26 2.72 -34.14 32.89
CA SER A 26 3.93 -34.63 33.54
C SER A 26 4.66 -35.73 32.76
N ALA A 27 4.15 -36.15 31.60
CA ALA A 27 4.88 -37.04 30.70
C ALA A 27 6.16 -36.33 30.21
N ASP A 28 7.29 -36.74 30.79
CA ASP A 28 8.65 -36.22 30.56
C ASP A 28 9.21 -36.59 29.16
N ASP A 29 8.36 -36.46 28.13
CA ASP A 29 8.68 -36.72 26.73
C ASP A 29 9.22 -35.46 26.03
N HIS A 30 9.26 -34.33 26.75
CA HIS A 30 9.74 -33.06 26.25
C HIS A 30 11.28 -33.02 26.26
N LYS A 31 11.90 -32.96 25.08
CA LYS A 31 13.36 -32.92 24.91
C LYS A 31 14.01 -31.63 25.46
N PHE A 32 13.22 -30.63 25.82
CA PHE A 32 13.65 -29.32 26.33
C PHE A 32 12.70 -28.86 27.44
N GLY A 33 13.24 -28.14 28.43
CA GLY A 33 12.44 -27.58 29.52
C GLY A 33 11.44 -26.53 29.03
N ASN A 34 10.34 -26.37 29.77
CA ASN A 34 9.32 -25.38 29.43
C ASN A 34 9.85 -23.98 29.74
N VAL A 35 9.75 -23.08 28.76
CA VAL A 35 10.30 -21.74 28.85
C VAL A 35 9.26 -20.71 28.43
N VAL A 36 9.32 -19.54 29.06
CA VAL A 36 8.54 -18.36 28.66
C VAL A 36 9.33 -17.52 27.67
N TYR A 37 8.69 -17.09 26.59
CA TYR A 37 9.27 -16.18 25.59
C TYR A 37 8.22 -15.19 25.09
N LEU A 38 8.65 -14.12 24.42
CA LEU A 38 7.76 -13.17 23.75
C LEU A 38 7.52 -13.64 22.31
N ASP A 39 6.26 -13.75 21.91
CA ASP A 39 5.85 -14.18 20.55
C ASP A 39 6.47 -13.30 19.46
N VAL A 40 6.47 -11.99 19.69
CA VAL A 40 7.02 -10.98 18.77
C VAL A 40 8.54 -11.09 18.63
N ALA A 41 9.22 -11.84 19.51
CA ALA A 41 10.66 -12.08 19.47
C ALA A 41 11.01 -13.53 19.06
N GLU A 42 10.05 -14.31 18.56
CA GLU A 42 10.25 -15.73 18.23
C GLU A 42 11.24 -15.93 17.08
N THR A 43 11.16 -15.12 16.03
CA THR A 43 12.02 -15.22 14.84
C THR A 43 13.12 -14.15 14.81
N SER A 44 12.83 -12.98 15.35
CA SER A 44 13.75 -11.83 15.45
C SER A 44 13.43 -11.04 16.70
N ASP A 45 14.45 -10.75 17.51
CA ASP A 45 14.34 -9.87 18.66
C ASP A 45 14.28 -8.39 18.28
N VAL A 46 14.37 -8.05 17.00
CA VAL A 46 14.28 -6.68 16.48
C VAL A 46 12.97 -6.48 15.74
N GLN A 47 12.25 -5.42 16.12
CA GLN A 47 10.96 -5.05 15.55
C GLN A 47 11.00 -3.59 15.10
N ALA A 48 10.83 -3.33 13.81
CA ALA A 48 10.75 -1.97 13.30
C ALA A 48 9.40 -1.33 13.69
N ALA A 49 9.45 -0.07 14.10
CA ALA A 49 8.31 0.78 14.37
C ALA A 49 8.54 2.14 13.68
N THR A 50 8.47 2.11 12.33
CA THR A 50 8.52 3.31 11.50
C THR A 50 7.12 3.94 11.45
N ILE A 51 7.02 5.22 11.80
CA ILE A 51 5.76 5.91 12.05
C ILE A 51 5.61 7.08 11.08
N LYS A 52 4.43 7.20 10.48
CA LYS A 52 4.03 8.37 9.68
C LYS A 52 4.20 9.65 10.47
N ASN A 53 4.69 10.71 9.83
CA ASN A 53 4.72 12.06 10.40
C ASN A 53 3.33 12.65 10.72
N THR A 54 2.25 11.98 10.32
CA THR A 54 0.85 12.35 10.60
C THR A 54 0.16 11.49 11.66
N LEU A 55 0.84 10.47 12.21
CA LEU A 55 0.25 9.57 13.19
C LEU A 55 0.72 9.92 14.61
N ASP A 56 -0.22 10.24 15.50
CA ASP A 56 0.09 10.64 16.89
C ASP A 56 0.25 9.46 17.85
N ALA A 57 -0.37 8.32 17.55
CA ALA A 57 -0.27 7.12 18.34
C ALA A 57 -0.17 5.86 17.48
N TYR A 58 0.68 4.92 17.89
CA TYR A 58 0.91 3.67 17.19
C TYR A 58 1.10 2.53 18.19
N ASP A 59 0.22 1.53 18.14
CA ASP A 59 0.22 0.42 19.08
C ASP A 59 1.04 -0.77 18.54
N ARG A 60 1.90 -1.33 19.40
CA ARG A 60 2.60 -2.60 19.15
C ARG A 60 2.15 -3.62 20.18
N THR A 61 1.48 -4.67 19.72
CA THR A 61 0.97 -5.73 20.60
C THR A 61 1.92 -6.92 20.63
N PHE A 62 1.98 -7.60 21.78
CA PHE A 62 2.74 -8.83 21.97
C PHE A 62 2.16 -9.65 23.13
N THR A 63 2.55 -10.92 23.22
CA THR A 63 2.15 -11.85 24.29
C THR A 63 3.36 -12.61 24.84
N ALA A 64 3.24 -13.10 26.08
CA ALA A 64 4.16 -14.10 26.60
C ALA A 64 3.61 -15.49 26.31
N THR A 65 4.48 -16.36 25.77
CA THR A 65 4.13 -17.71 25.31
C THR A 65 5.00 -18.77 25.98
N LEU A 66 4.41 -19.93 26.24
CA LEU A 66 5.06 -21.15 26.69
C LEU A 66 5.29 -22.10 25.52
N ALA A 67 6.38 -22.86 25.57
CA ALA A 67 6.65 -23.93 24.61
C ALA A 67 5.57 -25.04 24.65
N TYR A 68 4.97 -25.29 25.81
CA TYR A 68 3.86 -26.22 26.01
C TYR A 68 3.05 -25.87 27.27
N PRO A 69 1.77 -26.31 27.39
CA PRO A 69 0.93 -25.98 28.54
C PRO A 69 1.44 -26.59 29.86
N THR A 70 1.09 -25.97 30.99
CA THR A 70 1.37 -26.46 32.36
C THR A 70 0.09 -26.69 33.15
N ASP A 71 0.15 -27.50 34.21
CA ASP A 71 -0.97 -27.75 35.13
C ASP A 71 -1.19 -26.62 36.16
N ARG A 72 -0.32 -25.62 36.17
CA ARG A 72 -0.34 -24.46 37.07
C ARG A 72 -0.26 -23.17 36.30
N ASP A 73 -0.76 -22.12 36.91
CA ASP A 73 -0.62 -20.75 36.42
C ASP A 73 0.86 -20.33 36.41
N VAL A 74 1.28 -19.69 35.33
CA VAL A 74 2.62 -19.11 35.17
C VAL A 74 2.50 -17.60 35.24
N THR A 75 2.95 -17.02 36.35
CA THR A 75 3.01 -15.56 36.51
C THR A 75 4.30 -15.01 35.95
N LEU A 76 4.22 -13.87 35.27
CA LEU A 76 5.38 -13.14 34.76
C LEU A 76 5.18 -11.61 34.84
N SER A 77 6.28 -10.88 34.76
CA SER A 77 6.29 -9.44 34.54
C SER A 77 7.12 -9.06 33.32
N VAL A 78 6.70 -7.99 32.65
CA VAL A 78 7.41 -7.36 31.55
C VAL A 78 7.74 -5.92 31.92
N ALA A 79 8.87 -5.43 31.43
CA ALA A 79 9.29 -4.05 31.66
C ALA A 79 10.03 -3.50 30.45
N VAL A 80 9.97 -2.18 30.29
CA VAL A 80 10.92 -1.46 29.43
C VAL A 80 12.24 -1.34 30.18
N ASP A 81 13.34 -1.79 29.58
CA ASP A 81 14.66 -1.83 30.24
C ASP A 81 15.73 -1.03 29.46
N PRO A 82 15.91 0.27 29.79
CA PRO A 82 16.90 1.13 29.14
C PRO A 82 18.34 0.60 29.19
N SER A 83 18.68 -0.27 30.14
CA SER A 83 20.05 -0.83 30.24
C SER A 83 20.41 -1.74 29.05
N LEU A 84 19.42 -2.22 28.30
CA LEU A 84 19.62 -3.08 27.14
C LEU A 84 19.98 -2.32 25.85
N VAL A 85 19.90 -0.97 25.86
CA VAL A 85 20.26 -0.13 24.70
C VAL A 85 21.73 -0.31 24.31
N GLU A 86 22.65 -0.30 25.28
CA GLU A 86 24.08 -0.48 25.01
C GLU A 86 24.37 -1.86 24.41
N ARG A 87 23.67 -2.88 24.88
CA ARG A 87 23.77 -4.25 24.34
C ARG A 87 23.32 -4.32 22.88
N TYR A 88 22.21 -3.67 22.54
CA TYR A 88 21.74 -3.59 21.15
C TYR A 88 22.78 -2.88 20.27
N ASN A 89 23.22 -1.69 20.68
CA ASN A 89 24.16 -0.88 19.91
C ASN A 89 25.49 -1.61 19.67
N ALA A 90 26.01 -2.30 20.69
CA ALA A 90 27.21 -3.12 20.55
C ALA A 90 27.02 -4.30 19.58
N ARG A 91 25.85 -4.92 19.56
CA ARG A 91 25.54 -6.05 18.67
C ARG A 91 25.40 -5.63 17.20
N TYR A 92 24.77 -4.49 16.94
CA TYR A 92 24.39 -4.06 15.59
C TYR A 92 25.27 -2.93 15.02
N GLY A 93 26.24 -2.42 15.78
CA GLY A 93 27.12 -1.33 15.33
C GLY A 93 26.40 0.01 15.20
N THR A 94 25.35 0.23 15.99
CA THR A 94 24.53 1.45 16.01
C THR A 94 24.89 2.35 17.19
N ALA A 95 24.32 3.55 17.23
CA ALA A 95 24.48 4.50 18.33
C ALA A 95 23.13 5.15 18.70
N TRP A 96 22.04 4.37 18.63
CA TRP A 96 20.69 4.87 18.90
C TRP A 96 20.43 5.00 20.39
N THR A 97 19.64 6.00 20.77
CA THR A 97 19.33 6.30 22.17
C THR A 97 18.02 5.66 22.60
N MET A 98 17.80 5.56 23.90
CA MET A 98 16.51 5.18 24.46
C MET A 98 15.45 6.22 24.09
N LEU A 99 14.27 5.79 23.65
CA LEU A 99 13.14 6.71 23.44
C LEU A 99 12.74 7.36 24.77
N ASP A 100 12.41 8.65 24.75
CA ASP A 100 11.93 9.36 25.94
C ASP A 100 10.60 8.76 26.45
N ALA A 101 10.49 8.58 27.76
CA ALA A 101 9.36 7.94 28.42
C ALA A 101 8.02 8.66 28.18
N ARG A 102 8.02 9.93 27.78
CA ARG A 102 6.78 10.64 27.42
C ARG A 102 6.09 10.10 26.17
N TYR A 103 6.81 9.35 25.33
CA TYR A 103 6.33 8.86 24.04
C TYR A 103 5.83 7.42 24.07
N TYR A 104 5.88 6.73 25.21
CA TYR A 104 5.38 5.36 25.28
C TYR A 104 4.73 5.02 26.61
N THR A 105 3.81 4.07 26.57
CA THR A 105 3.26 3.40 27.75
C THR A 105 3.12 1.91 27.50
N LEU A 106 3.18 1.09 28.56
CA LEU A 106 2.80 -0.31 28.53
C LEU A 106 1.37 -0.45 29.09
N SER A 107 0.52 -1.23 28.42
CA SER A 107 -0.85 -1.47 28.88
C SER A 107 -0.93 -2.22 30.21
N ALA A 108 0.05 -3.07 30.49
CA ALA A 108 0.23 -3.80 31.74
C ALA A 108 1.70 -4.20 31.89
N GLU A 109 2.12 -4.44 33.14
CA GLU A 109 3.48 -4.88 33.47
C GLU A 109 3.52 -6.33 33.96
N THR A 110 2.36 -6.96 34.18
CA THR A 110 2.26 -8.33 34.68
C THR A 110 1.17 -9.09 33.94
N ALA A 111 1.38 -10.39 33.72
CA ALA A 111 0.34 -11.27 33.19
C ALA A 111 0.43 -12.66 33.81
N THR A 112 -0.63 -13.44 33.59
CA THR A 112 -0.70 -14.84 34.02
C THR A 112 -1.08 -15.72 32.84
N ILE A 113 -0.23 -16.69 32.53
CA ILE A 113 -0.61 -17.77 31.62
C ILE A 113 -1.35 -18.81 32.46
N ALA A 114 -2.66 -18.86 32.32
CA ALA A 114 -3.51 -19.75 33.11
C ALA A 114 -3.16 -21.24 32.87
N ALA A 115 -3.35 -22.08 33.88
CA ALA A 115 -3.17 -23.52 33.78
C ALA A 115 -3.89 -24.10 32.53
N GLY A 116 -3.18 -24.95 31.78
CA GLY A 116 -3.65 -25.56 30.54
C GLY A 116 -3.61 -24.62 29.31
N LYS A 117 -3.14 -23.38 29.45
CA LYS A 117 -2.91 -22.44 28.35
C LYS A 117 -1.43 -22.29 28.05
N THR A 118 -1.13 -21.71 26.90
CA THR A 118 0.24 -21.43 26.44
C THR A 118 0.51 -19.95 26.24
N THR A 119 -0.50 -19.09 26.31
CA THR A 119 -0.38 -17.67 25.95
C THR A 119 -1.04 -16.81 27.02
N SER A 120 -0.42 -15.67 27.33
CA SER A 120 -0.94 -14.67 28.27
C SER A 120 -2.04 -13.81 27.66
N GLU A 121 -2.59 -12.89 28.45
CA GLU A 121 -3.26 -11.70 27.91
C GLU A 121 -2.30 -10.87 27.03
N THR A 122 -2.89 -10.06 26.13
CA THR A 122 -2.14 -9.19 25.23
C THR A 122 -1.58 -7.96 25.95
N PHE A 123 -0.28 -7.76 25.82
CA PHE A 123 0.38 -6.51 26.16
C PHE A 123 0.36 -5.56 24.95
N THR A 124 0.37 -4.26 25.23
CA THR A 124 0.49 -3.21 24.21
C THR A 124 1.56 -2.22 24.65
N LEU A 125 2.60 -2.08 23.84
CA LEU A 125 3.45 -0.91 23.85
C LEU A 125 2.78 0.16 22.98
N ARG A 126 2.14 1.13 23.62
CA ARG A 126 1.52 2.26 22.95
C ARG A 126 2.56 3.35 22.77
N LEU A 127 2.94 3.63 21.53
CA LEU A 127 3.66 4.85 21.18
C LEU A 127 2.64 5.99 21.07
N GLN A 128 2.91 7.14 21.67
CA GLN A 128 1.94 8.22 21.87
C GLN A 128 2.59 9.60 21.90
N ASN A 129 1.80 10.66 21.76
CA ASN A 129 2.25 12.07 21.76
C ASN A 129 3.31 12.35 20.68
N LEU A 130 3.24 11.65 19.55
CA LEU A 130 4.29 11.67 18.54
C LEU A 130 4.27 12.95 17.70
N LEU A 131 3.12 13.63 17.58
CA LEU A 131 2.96 14.86 16.80
C LEU A 131 3.19 16.13 17.63
N GLY A 132 3.33 16.05 18.94
CA GLY A 132 3.40 17.24 19.79
C GLY A 132 2.12 18.07 19.71
N GLU A 133 2.24 19.39 19.90
CA GLU A 133 1.10 20.31 19.99
C GLU A 133 1.03 21.29 18.82
N GLY A 134 -0.19 21.52 18.32
CA GLY A 134 -0.50 22.48 17.27
C GLY A 134 0.02 22.10 15.89
N ASP A 135 -0.25 22.98 14.91
CA ASP A 135 0.16 22.76 13.51
C ASP A 135 1.69 22.76 13.33
N GLU A 136 2.41 23.47 14.21
CA GLU A 136 3.87 23.48 14.27
C GLU A 136 4.48 22.24 14.93
N GLN A 137 3.65 21.34 15.47
CA GLN A 137 4.08 20.08 16.09
C GLN A 137 5.13 20.30 17.20
N THR A 138 4.90 21.29 18.06
CA THR A 138 5.85 21.64 19.12
C THR A 138 5.97 20.49 20.10
N GLY A 139 7.20 20.03 20.34
CA GLY A 139 7.46 18.90 21.23
C GLY A 139 7.15 17.53 20.61
N ALA A 140 6.98 17.44 19.29
CA ALA A 140 6.86 16.17 18.60
C ALA A 140 8.14 15.33 18.70
N LEU A 141 8.01 14.03 18.45
CA LEU A 141 9.17 13.17 18.26
C LEU A 141 9.95 13.70 17.02
N PRO A 142 11.28 13.93 17.12
CA PRO A 142 12.06 14.41 15.98
C PRO A 142 11.90 13.50 14.76
N LEU A 143 11.83 14.12 13.59
CA LEU A 143 11.75 13.40 12.33
C LEU A 143 13.09 12.76 11.99
N ASP A 144 13.02 11.53 11.50
CA ASP A 144 14.11 10.70 10.99
C ASP A 144 15.24 10.37 11.97
N GLU A 145 15.06 10.69 13.25
CA GLU A 145 15.86 10.15 14.33
C GLU A 145 15.36 8.75 14.74
N THR A 146 16.31 7.85 15.02
CA THR A 146 16.01 6.47 15.41
C THR A 146 16.30 6.25 16.89
N TYR A 147 15.34 5.66 17.58
CA TYR A 147 15.37 5.37 19.01
C TYR A 147 15.10 3.89 19.28
N LEU A 148 15.42 3.44 20.48
CA LEU A 148 15.18 2.08 20.95
C LEU A 148 14.19 2.06 22.11
N VAL A 149 13.29 1.07 22.10
CA VAL A 149 12.47 0.69 23.25
C VAL A 149 12.61 -0.83 23.45
N PRO A 150 13.57 -1.27 24.29
CA PRO A 150 13.69 -2.67 24.68
C PRO A 150 12.61 -3.04 25.70
N VAL A 151 11.76 -4.01 25.37
CA VAL A 151 10.80 -4.62 26.30
C VAL A 151 11.28 -6.03 26.63
N THR A 152 11.38 -6.37 27.91
CA THR A 152 11.91 -7.64 28.37
C THR A 152 11.00 -8.30 29.40
N ILE A 153 11.01 -9.63 29.45
CA ILE A 153 10.49 -10.38 30.60
C ILE A 153 11.42 -10.10 31.78
N ALA A 154 10.94 -9.35 32.76
CA ALA A 154 11.71 -8.92 33.92
C ALA A 154 11.74 -10.02 34.99
N GLN A 155 10.61 -10.69 35.22
CA GLN A 155 10.50 -11.83 36.13
C GLN A 155 9.53 -12.86 35.57
N SER A 156 9.78 -14.13 35.86
CA SER A 156 8.90 -15.23 35.49
C SER A 156 9.01 -16.36 36.50
N SER A 157 7.89 -17.02 36.78
CA SER A 157 7.84 -18.22 37.62
C SER A 157 8.44 -19.47 36.94
N LEU A 158 8.65 -19.42 35.63
CA LEU A 158 9.39 -20.40 34.84
C LEU A 158 10.63 -19.79 34.17
N PRO A 159 11.65 -20.58 33.81
CA PRO A 159 12.79 -20.10 33.04
C PRO A 159 12.36 -19.40 31.74
N THR A 160 13.14 -18.41 31.31
CA THR A 160 12.88 -17.68 30.07
C THR A 160 13.80 -18.14 28.94
N LEU A 161 13.33 -18.04 27.69
CA LEU A 161 14.16 -18.29 26.52
C LEU A 161 15.01 -17.06 26.23
N ALA A 162 16.31 -17.11 26.54
CA ALA A 162 17.20 -15.95 26.47
C ALA A 162 17.28 -15.25 25.08
N SER A 163 17.06 -15.98 23.99
CA SER A 163 17.04 -15.41 22.64
C SER A 163 15.76 -14.63 22.30
N SER A 164 14.69 -14.84 23.06
CA SER A 164 13.34 -14.33 22.78
C SER A 164 12.65 -13.78 24.04
N SER A 165 13.41 -13.51 25.10
CA SER A 165 12.92 -12.90 26.33
C SER A 165 12.87 -11.38 26.25
N THR A 166 13.46 -10.80 25.21
CA THR A 166 13.55 -9.36 24.97
C THR A 166 13.17 -9.09 23.52
N VAL A 167 12.37 -8.05 23.30
CA VAL A 167 12.14 -7.44 21.99
C VAL A 167 12.68 -6.01 22.00
N TYR A 168 13.39 -5.63 20.95
CA TYR A 168 13.89 -4.28 20.71
C TYR A 168 13.00 -3.63 19.64
N TYR A 169 12.15 -2.69 20.06
CA TYR A 169 11.45 -1.85 19.10
C TYR A 169 12.39 -0.74 18.63
N VAL A 170 12.65 -0.71 17.32
CA VAL A 170 13.43 0.34 16.64
C VAL A 170 12.44 1.39 16.14
N VAL A 171 12.31 2.48 16.89
CA VAL A 171 11.28 3.50 16.71
C VAL A 171 11.85 4.65 15.88
N LYS A 172 11.18 5.00 14.78
CA LYS A 172 11.53 6.15 13.95
C LYS A 172 10.24 6.84 13.50
N ARG A 173 10.07 8.12 13.79
CA ARG A 173 9.04 8.93 13.14
C ARG A 173 9.64 9.46 11.84
N SER A 174 9.13 9.02 10.70
CA SER A 174 9.76 9.35 9.42
C SER A 174 9.10 10.53 8.74
N SER A 175 9.91 11.39 8.11
CA SER A 175 9.42 12.38 7.15
C SER A 175 9.06 11.74 5.79
N ASN A 176 9.50 10.50 5.56
CA ASN A 176 9.19 9.73 4.37
C ASN A 176 7.74 9.23 4.37
N ILE A 177 7.25 8.90 3.18
CA ILE A 177 6.02 8.13 3.03
C ILE A 177 6.27 6.71 3.56
N THR A 178 5.42 6.26 4.47
CA THR A 178 5.59 4.98 5.19
C THR A 178 4.42 4.02 4.99
N THR A 179 3.60 4.27 3.98
CA THR A 179 2.53 3.37 3.55
C THR A 179 2.36 3.48 2.06
N ALA A 180 2.05 2.34 1.46
CA ALA A 180 1.74 2.18 0.06
C ALA A 180 0.82 0.97 -0.08
N ALA A 181 0.02 0.94 -1.13
CA ALA A 181 -0.80 -0.22 -1.44
C ALA A 181 -0.02 -1.19 -2.32
N GLN A 182 -0.19 -2.49 -2.07
CA GLN A 182 0.27 -3.54 -2.96
C GLN A 182 -0.77 -3.78 -4.06
N LEU A 183 -0.33 -3.73 -5.32
CA LEU A 183 -1.09 -4.07 -6.51
C LEU A 183 -0.54 -5.34 -7.17
N GLY A 184 -1.29 -5.83 -8.16
CA GLY A 184 -1.04 -7.10 -8.85
C GLY A 184 -1.76 -8.26 -8.19
N ALA A 185 -1.45 -9.49 -8.64
CA ALA A 185 -2.13 -10.71 -8.19
C ALA A 185 -3.68 -10.62 -8.23
N GLY A 186 -4.22 -10.01 -9.30
CA GLY A 186 -5.66 -9.81 -9.47
C GLY A 186 -6.22 -8.52 -8.83
N ASN A 187 -5.38 -7.64 -8.28
CA ASN A 187 -5.81 -6.37 -7.71
C ASN A 187 -5.37 -5.15 -8.53
N TRP A 188 -6.25 -4.16 -8.63
CA TRP A 188 -6.11 -2.86 -9.30
C TRP A 188 -7.16 -1.90 -8.72
N ILE A 189 -7.07 -0.61 -9.07
CA ILE A 189 -8.03 0.40 -8.60
C ILE A 189 -8.98 0.80 -9.71
N ASN A 190 -10.27 0.74 -9.41
CA ASN A 190 -11.40 1.18 -10.21
C ASN A 190 -11.88 2.57 -9.74
N PHE A 191 -12.53 3.34 -10.62
CA PHE A 191 -13.06 4.67 -10.29
C PHE A 191 -14.54 4.80 -10.69
N PRO A 192 -15.48 4.38 -9.83
CA PRO A 192 -16.91 4.37 -10.15
C PRO A 192 -17.47 5.74 -10.57
N THR A 193 -16.93 6.83 -10.02
CA THR A 193 -17.33 8.21 -10.37
C THR A 193 -16.93 8.61 -11.80
N LEU A 194 -15.93 7.94 -12.40
CA LEU A 194 -15.50 8.17 -13.78
C LEU A 194 -16.27 7.32 -14.81
N ASP A 195 -17.10 6.38 -14.33
CA ASP A 195 -17.98 5.56 -15.16
C ASP A 195 -19.39 6.14 -15.30
N LYS A 196 -19.72 7.16 -14.51
CA LYS A 196 -21.01 7.84 -14.50
C LYS A 196 -20.86 9.29 -14.89
N TYR A 197 -21.75 9.77 -15.77
CA TYR A 197 -21.70 11.17 -16.17
C TYR A 197 -22.11 12.09 -15.01
N GLY A 198 -21.19 12.96 -14.60
CA GLY A 198 -21.41 13.93 -13.53
C GLY A 198 -20.33 15.01 -13.48
N ALA A 199 -20.35 15.84 -12.43
CA ALA A 199 -19.37 16.91 -12.24
C ALA A 199 -17.93 16.35 -12.18
N ASN A 200 -17.75 15.28 -11.42
CA ASN A 200 -16.52 14.48 -11.32
C ASN A 200 -15.94 14.08 -12.68
N SER A 201 -16.68 13.28 -13.45
CA SER A 201 -16.23 12.78 -14.76
C SER A 201 -16.08 13.88 -15.81
N SER A 202 -16.82 15.00 -15.67
CA SER A 202 -16.77 16.10 -16.64
C SER A 202 -15.41 16.80 -16.62
N ALA A 203 -14.79 16.94 -15.45
CA ALA A 203 -13.45 17.52 -15.31
C ALA A 203 -12.34 16.68 -15.95
N TRP A 204 -12.61 15.39 -16.19
CA TRP A 204 -11.68 14.43 -16.80
C TRP A 204 -11.77 14.36 -18.33
N ASN A 205 -12.65 15.16 -18.92
CA ASN A 205 -12.94 15.15 -20.36
C ASN A 205 -12.72 16.54 -20.98
N GLY A 206 -12.48 16.58 -22.28
CA GLY A 206 -12.25 17.85 -22.98
C GLY A 206 -10.88 18.49 -22.71
N LEU A 207 -9.90 17.73 -22.22
CA LEU A 207 -8.59 18.26 -21.84
C LEU A 207 -7.73 18.60 -23.07
N THR A 208 -6.86 19.61 -22.92
CA THR A 208 -5.87 20.00 -23.95
C THR A 208 -4.44 19.66 -23.56
N ALA A 209 -4.22 19.38 -22.27
CA ALA A 209 -2.97 18.93 -21.71
C ALA A 209 -3.28 18.03 -20.51
N MET A 210 -2.32 17.22 -20.09
CA MET A 210 -2.49 16.38 -18.91
C MET A 210 -1.14 15.92 -18.34
N THR A 211 -1.19 15.44 -17.10
CA THR A 211 -0.08 14.75 -16.43
C THR A 211 -0.59 13.52 -15.69
N TYR A 212 0.14 12.41 -15.80
CA TYR A 212 0.08 11.29 -14.86
C TYR A 212 1.37 11.25 -14.05
N GLU A 213 1.27 11.00 -12.75
CA GLU A 213 2.45 10.75 -11.91
C GLU A 213 2.12 9.81 -10.74
N ALA A 214 3.12 9.05 -10.29
CA ALA A 214 3.03 8.18 -9.12
C ALA A 214 4.43 7.81 -8.59
N LEU A 215 4.49 7.45 -7.31
CA LEU A 215 5.59 6.65 -6.75
C LEU A 215 5.26 5.17 -6.92
N ILE A 216 6.14 4.42 -7.58
CA ILE A 216 5.97 2.98 -7.81
C ILE A 216 7.18 2.19 -7.32
N TYR A 217 6.92 1.01 -6.76
CA TYR A 217 7.93 0.00 -6.47
C TYR A 217 7.60 -1.24 -7.27
N ILE A 218 8.54 -1.72 -8.09
CA ILE A 218 8.30 -2.90 -8.94
C ILE A 218 8.85 -4.12 -8.22
N ASP A 219 7.96 -5.04 -7.82
CA ASP A 219 8.38 -6.33 -7.26
C ASP A 219 8.89 -7.24 -8.39
N GLN A 220 8.18 -7.25 -9.52
CA GLN A 220 8.55 -7.99 -10.71
C GLN A 220 7.84 -7.44 -11.95
N PHE A 221 8.43 -7.63 -13.13
CA PHE A 221 7.77 -7.32 -14.39
C PHE A 221 6.88 -8.48 -14.83
N ALA A 222 5.69 -8.20 -15.36
CA ALA A 222 4.82 -9.25 -15.90
C ALA A 222 5.52 -9.97 -17.07
N THR A 223 5.46 -11.30 -17.09
CA THR A 223 6.12 -12.14 -18.12
C THR A 223 5.14 -13.05 -18.85
N SER A 224 4.14 -13.56 -18.16
CA SER A 224 3.07 -14.38 -18.74
C SER A 224 1.78 -14.30 -17.94
N ASP A 225 0.68 -14.69 -18.57
CA ASP A 225 -0.58 -14.96 -17.88
C ASP A 225 -0.58 -16.35 -17.20
N GLU A 226 -1.71 -16.72 -16.60
CA GLU A 226 -1.92 -18.02 -15.92
C GLU A 226 -1.75 -19.23 -16.85
N THR A 227 -1.90 -19.04 -18.16
CA THR A 227 -1.75 -20.09 -19.18
C THR A 227 -0.34 -20.16 -19.76
N SER A 228 0.61 -19.40 -19.19
CA SER A 228 1.98 -19.23 -19.70
C SER A 228 2.05 -18.50 -21.06
N THR A 229 0.99 -17.80 -21.46
CA THR A 229 1.03 -16.95 -22.66
C THR A 229 1.85 -15.69 -22.36
N PRO A 230 2.83 -15.30 -23.20
CA PRO A 230 3.64 -14.13 -22.93
C PRO A 230 2.82 -12.85 -22.80
N VAL A 231 3.03 -12.14 -21.70
CA VAL A 231 2.52 -10.76 -21.50
C VAL A 231 3.73 -9.85 -21.49
N SER A 232 3.64 -8.68 -22.12
CA SER A 232 4.75 -7.71 -22.20
C SER A 232 4.48 -6.37 -21.53
N ILE A 233 3.33 -6.22 -20.87
CA ILE A 233 2.88 -4.94 -20.29
C ILE A 233 2.68 -5.11 -18.78
N SER A 234 3.29 -4.21 -18.00
CA SER A 234 2.86 -3.88 -16.64
C SER A 234 2.20 -2.49 -16.65
N SER A 235 0.95 -2.38 -16.23
CA SER A 235 0.17 -1.15 -16.36
C SER A 235 0.35 -0.23 -15.15
N VAL A 236 0.68 1.05 -15.34
CA VAL A 236 0.76 2.01 -14.22
C VAL A 236 -0.59 2.67 -14.02
N MET A 237 -1.02 3.51 -14.96
CA MET A 237 -2.35 4.15 -14.94
C MET A 237 -2.74 4.70 -16.30
N GLY A 238 -4.04 4.83 -16.54
CA GLY A 238 -4.58 5.46 -17.74
C GLY A 238 -5.67 4.64 -18.41
N VAL A 239 -5.90 4.96 -19.69
CA VAL A 239 -6.96 4.38 -20.52
C VAL A 239 -6.32 3.58 -21.66
N GLU A 240 -6.56 2.26 -21.66
CA GLU A 240 -6.06 1.33 -22.68
C GLU A 240 -6.44 1.77 -24.11
N GLN A 241 -5.52 1.61 -25.07
CA GLN A 241 -5.67 2.02 -26.48
C GLN A 241 -5.99 3.51 -26.69
N TYR A 242 -5.80 4.35 -25.68
CA TYR A 242 -6.10 5.77 -25.76
C TYR A 242 -4.99 6.66 -25.19
N LEU A 243 -4.80 6.62 -23.86
CA LEU A 243 -3.77 7.40 -23.16
C LEU A 243 -3.33 6.66 -21.89
N LEU A 244 -2.30 5.84 -22.00
CA LEU A 244 -1.89 4.87 -20.96
C LEU A 244 -0.39 4.98 -20.64
N LEU A 245 -0.06 5.20 -19.37
CA LEU A 245 1.28 5.02 -18.85
C LEU A 245 1.47 3.56 -18.43
N ARG A 246 2.48 2.91 -18.99
CA ARG A 246 2.80 1.49 -18.76
C ARG A 246 4.30 1.25 -18.80
N ILE A 247 4.69 0.02 -18.50
CA ILE A 247 6.06 -0.49 -18.63
C ILE A 247 6.04 -1.69 -19.58
N GLY A 248 6.85 -1.62 -20.63
CA GLY A 248 6.93 -2.64 -21.67
C GLY A 248 5.74 -2.68 -22.64
N ASP A 249 5.95 -3.39 -23.75
CA ASP A 249 4.97 -3.76 -24.77
C ASP A 249 5.60 -4.86 -25.68
N THR A 250 4.85 -5.51 -26.56
CA THR A 250 5.31 -6.65 -27.40
C THR A 250 6.58 -6.36 -28.22
N ASN A 251 6.85 -5.09 -28.56
CA ASN A 251 8.03 -4.68 -29.33
C ASN A 251 8.90 -3.64 -28.59
N PHE A 252 8.78 -3.58 -27.27
CA PHE A 252 9.52 -2.65 -26.43
C PHE A 252 10.22 -3.42 -25.31
N GLU A 253 11.26 -2.81 -24.75
CA GLU A 253 11.90 -3.36 -23.56
C GLU A 253 10.88 -3.52 -22.43
N ARG A 254 10.78 -4.74 -21.90
CA ARG A 254 9.84 -5.11 -20.82
C ARG A 254 9.94 -4.22 -19.58
N GLN A 255 11.10 -3.64 -19.38
CA GLN A 255 11.49 -2.86 -18.20
C GLN A 255 11.41 -1.35 -18.44
N GLN A 256 11.07 -0.90 -19.65
CA GLN A 256 11.09 0.51 -20.00
C GLN A 256 9.70 1.11 -19.89
N LEU A 257 9.61 2.33 -19.35
CA LEU A 257 8.39 3.13 -19.39
C LEU A 257 7.98 3.43 -20.83
N GLN A 258 6.67 3.39 -21.06
CA GLN A 258 6.04 3.81 -22.29
C GLN A 258 4.75 4.56 -21.97
N PHE A 259 4.59 5.71 -22.59
CA PHE A 259 3.35 6.45 -22.66
C PHE A 259 2.72 6.22 -24.03
N ASP A 260 1.60 5.50 -24.06
CA ASP A 260 0.82 5.22 -25.27
C ASP A 260 -0.24 6.31 -25.42
N GLY A 261 -0.03 7.24 -26.36
CA GLY A 261 -0.99 8.26 -26.78
C GLY A 261 -1.46 8.04 -28.21
N SER A 262 -1.78 6.80 -28.56
CA SER A 262 -2.40 6.46 -29.85
C SER A 262 -3.88 6.85 -29.95
N GLY A 263 -4.50 7.27 -28.84
CA GLY A 263 -5.89 7.74 -28.79
C GLY A 263 -6.15 9.00 -29.62
N SER A 264 -7.40 9.18 -30.02
CA SER A 264 -7.82 10.29 -30.91
C SER A 264 -7.56 11.68 -30.33
N GLY A 265 -7.47 11.83 -29.01
CA GLY A 265 -7.21 13.10 -28.34
C GLY A 265 -5.73 13.48 -28.21
N SER A 266 -4.81 12.54 -28.45
CA SER A 266 -3.37 12.76 -28.27
C SER A 266 -2.61 12.52 -29.58
N GLN A 267 -2.81 11.37 -30.21
CA GLN A 267 -2.27 10.99 -31.52
C GLN A 267 -0.73 11.03 -31.66
N PHE A 268 0.02 11.10 -30.56
CA PHE A 268 1.50 11.09 -30.61
C PHE A 268 2.08 9.67 -30.71
N GLY A 269 1.23 8.63 -30.57
CA GLY A 269 1.64 7.23 -30.69
C GLY A 269 2.32 6.70 -29.42
N LYS A 270 3.23 5.73 -29.57
CA LYS A 270 3.94 5.09 -28.45
C LYS A 270 5.27 5.80 -28.22
N PHE A 271 5.45 6.36 -27.03
CA PHE A 271 6.60 7.18 -26.68
C PHE A 271 7.21 6.75 -25.33
N PRO A 272 8.55 6.82 -25.13
CA PRO A 272 9.58 6.96 -26.16
C PRO A 272 9.74 5.64 -26.94
N GLY A 273 10.55 5.67 -28.00
CA GLY A 273 10.97 4.46 -28.70
C GLY A 273 11.72 3.48 -27.78
N SER A 274 11.80 2.20 -28.18
CA SER A 274 12.49 1.15 -27.42
C SER A 274 13.99 1.46 -27.26
N ASP A 275 14.49 1.39 -26.03
CA ASP A 275 15.85 1.75 -25.64
C ASP A 275 16.22 1.05 -24.30
N ALA A 276 17.04 0.01 -24.39
CA ALA A 276 17.48 -0.78 -23.24
C ALA A 276 18.28 0.01 -22.19
N SER A 277 18.80 1.20 -22.52
CA SER A 277 19.47 2.07 -21.54
C SER A 277 18.50 2.73 -20.57
N LYS A 278 17.19 2.69 -20.85
CA LYS A 278 16.12 3.29 -20.04
C LYS A 278 15.36 2.28 -19.19
N ASN A 279 15.87 1.06 -19.08
CA ASN A 279 15.23 0.00 -18.31
C ASN A 279 15.22 0.33 -16.82
N LEU A 280 14.06 0.13 -16.21
CA LEU A 280 13.86 0.14 -14.77
C LEU A 280 14.30 -1.20 -14.16
N SER A 281 14.64 -1.18 -12.88
CA SER A 281 14.98 -2.36 -12.09
C SER A 281 13.86 -2.69 -11.12
N ALA A 282 13.65 -3.97 -10.85
CA ALA A 282 12.82 -4.37 -9.72
C ALA A 282 13.56 -4.08 -8.40
N GLY A 283 12.81 -4.00 -7.30
CA GLY A 283 13.39 -3.94 -5.95
C GLY A 283 13.71 -2.53 -5.43
N ARG A 284 13.25 -1.46 -6.10
CA ARG A 284 13.39 -0.07 -5.62
C ARG A 284 12.18 0.79 -5.98
N TRP A 285 12.04 1.90 -5.25
CA TRP A 285 11.09 2.95 -5.56
C TRP A 285 11.58 3.81 -6.74
N TYR A 286 10.61 4.25 -7.53
CA TYR A 286 10.76 5.26 -8.58
C TYR A 286 9.64 6.29 -8.44
N HIS A 287 9.96 7.55 -8.70
CA HIS A 287 8.92 8.48 -9.14
C HIS A 287 8.81 8.36 -10.67
N VAL A 288 7.61 8.12 -11.18
CA VAL A 288 7.35 8.08 -12.62
C VAL A 288 6.28 9.09 -12.98
N ALA A 289 6.49 9.85 -14.04
CA ALA A 289 5.50 10.76 -14.57
C ALA A 289 5.54 10.85 -16.09
N CYS A 290 4.42 11.25 -16.69
CA CYS A 290 4.37 11.63 -18.09
C CYS A 290 3.46 12.84 -18.30
N THR A 291 3.83 13.70 -19.24
CA THR A 291 3.04 14.88 -19.61
C THR A 291 2.80 14.91 -21.11
N TYR A 292 1.65 15.44 -21.51
CA TYR A 292 1.38 15.79 -22.90
C TYR A 292 0.62 17.12 -22.96
N ASP A 293 1.00 17.98 -23.90
CA ASP A 293 0.34 19.26 -24.16
C ASP A 293 0.12 19.45 -25.67
N GLN A 294 -1.14 19.61 -26.07
CA GLN A 294 -1.52 19.85 -27.47
C GLN A 294 -1.04 21.21 -27.99
N ALA A 295 -0.96 22.23 -27.13
CA ALA A 295 -0.60 23.59 -27.55
C ALA A 295 0.87 23.66 -27.95
N THR A 296 1.74 23.01 -27.17
CA THR A 296 3.18 22.92 -27.45
C THR A 296 3.57 21.66 -28.23
N GLN A 297 2.62 20.76 -28.47
CA GLN A 297 2.84 19.45 -29.12
C GLN A 297 4.00 18.67 -28.50
N THR A 298 4.09 18.71 -27.17
CA THR A 298 5.23 18.17 -26.43
C THR A 298 4.77 17.02 -25.55
N VAL A 299 5.48 15.90 -25.63
CA VAL A 299 5.32 14.73 -24.76
C VAL A 299 6.60 14.51 -23.95
N ARG A 300 6.46 14.16 -22.67
CA ARG A 300 7.60 13.86 -21.79
C ARG A 300 7.34 12.65 -20.92
N ILE A 301 8.41 11.92 -20.60
CA ILE A 301 8.47 10.95 -19.50
C ILE A 301 9.55 11.41 -18.53
N TYR A 302 9.23 11.30 -17.24
CA TYR A 302 10.11 11.62 -16.12
C TYR A 302 10.35 10.37 -15.28
N VAL A 303 11.58 10.22 -14.81
CA VAL A 303 11.97 9.23 -13.81
C VAL A 303 12.74 9.94 -12.72
N ASP A 304 12.35 9.71 -11.47
CA ASP A 304 12.97 10.29 -10.27
C ASP A 304 13.06 11.82 -10.36
N GLY A 305 11.97 12.44 -10.85
CA GLY A 305 11.80 13.88 -11.00
C GLY A 305 12.53 14.49 -12.20
N LYS A 306 13.35 13.73 -12.93
CA LYS A 306 14.16 14.22 -14.06
C LYS A 306 13.53 13.80 -15.39
N ILE A 307 13.62 14.64 -16.42
CA ILE A 307 13.22 14.27 -17.78
C ILE A 307 14.07 13.08 -18.24
N GLN A 308 13.43 11.94 -18.51
CA GLN A 308 14.06 10.78 -19.13
C GLN A 308 13.95 10.86 -20.66
N SER A 309 12.83 11.35 -21.19
CA SER A 309 12.59 11.48 -22.62
C SER A 309 11.66 12.65 -22.91
N GLU A 310 11.93 13.36 -24.00
CA GLU A 310 11.11 14.46 -24.52
C GLU A 310 11.03 14.37 -26.04
N GLU A 311 9.86 14.65 -26.61
CA GLU A 311 9.69 14.88 -28.04
C GLU A 311 8.69 16.03 -28.28
N THR A 312 8.97 16.84 -29.30
CA THR A 312 8.17 18.03 -29.66
C THR A 312 7.66 17.92 -31.10
N GLY A 313 6.58 18.63 -31.42
CA GLY A 313 5.96 18.57 -32.75
C GLY A 313 5.19 17.28 -33.01
N VAL A 314 4.75 16.58 -31.96
CA VAL A 314 4.01 15.32 -32.03
C VAL A 314 2.55 15.45 -31.63
N GLY A 315 1.73 14.50 -32.09
CA GLY A 315 0.32 14.44 -31.76
C GLY A 315 -0.55 15.43 -32.53
N VAL A 316 -1.59 15.95 -31.88
CA VAL A 316 -2.60 16.80 -32.52
C VAL A 316 -1.99 18.14 -32.99
N ALA A 317 -2.00 18.37 -34.31
CA ALA A 317 -1.47 19.60 -34.94
C ALA A 317 -2.42 20.80 -34.89
N THR A 318 -3.73 20.57 -34.75
CA THR A 318 -4.71 21.65 -34.64
C THR A 318 -5.81 21.20 -33.68
N SER A 319 -5.89 21.87 -32.55
CA SER A 319 -6.80 21.46 -31.49
C SER A 319 -8.23 21.92 -31.77
N THR A 320 -9.19 21.00 -31.66
CA THR A 320 -10.63 21.17 -31.86
C THR A 320 -11.37 20.49 -30.71
N GLU A 321 -12.68 20.74 -30.57
CA GLU A 321 -13.48 20.03 -29.56
C GLU A 321 -13.48 18.51 -29.76
N ASP A 322 -13.42 18.06 -31.02
CA ASP A 322 -13.50 16.63 -31.35
C ASP A 322 -12.18 15.86 -31.12
N ASN A 323 -11.06 16.56 -30.95
CA ASN A 323 -9.75 15.95 -30.68
C ASN A 323 -9.18 16.33 -29.31
N ARG A 324 -10.05 16.68 -28.35
CA ARG A 324 -9.67 16.80 -26.95
C ARG A 324 -9.42 15.44 -26.31
N ILE A 325 -8.60 15.45 -25.26
CA ILE A 325 -8.29 14.27 -24.45
C ILE A 325 -9.48 14.00 -23.52
N ASN A 326 -10.00 12.77 -23.55
CA ASN A 326 -11.10 12.30 -22.72
C ASN A 326 -10.65 11.09 -21.91
N LEU A 327 -10.57 11.23 -20.58
CA LEU A 327 -10.09 10.18 -19.69
C LEU A 327 -11.23 9.42 -18.99
N ALA A 328 -12.44 9.99 -18.95
CA ALA A 328 -13.64 9.34 -18.40
C ALA A 328 -14.60 8.96 -19.54
N MET A 329 -14.12 8.13 -20.48
CA MET A 329 -14.88 7.77 -21.69
C MET A 329 -16.12 6.92 -21.38
N ARG A 330 -16.09 6.15 -20.30
CA ARG A 330 -17.24 5.37 -19.83
C ARG A 330 -18.39 6.26 -19.37
N ALA A 331 -18.09 7.37 -18.68
CA ALA A 331 -19.08 8.40 -18.37
C ALA A 331 -19.66 9.08 -19.61
N LEU A 332 -18.88 9.28 -20.68
CA LEU A 332 -19.40 9.83 -21.95
C LEU A 332 -20.37 8.85 -22.63
N TYR A 333 -20.09 7.55 -22.58
CA TYR A 333 -21.03 6.52 -23.04
C TYR A 333 -22.31 6.49 -22.19
N ASP A 334 -22.19 6.59 -20.86
CA ASP A 334 -23.33 6.71 -19.93
C ASP A 334 -24.20 7.95 -20.25
N TYR A 335 -23.57 9.09 -20.56
CA TYR A 335 -24.27 10.29 -21.04
C TYR A 335 -25.06 10.06 -22.32
N TYR A 336 -24.45 9.37 -23.30
CA TYR A 336 -25.14 9.00 -24.55
C TYR A 336 -26.37 8.13 -24.29
N LEU A 337 -26.28 7.13 -23.40
CA LEU A 337 -27.42 6.27 -23.07
C LEU A 337 -28.59 7.07 -22.50
N ALA A 338 -28.31 8.12 -21.73
CA ALA A 338 -29.32 9.05 -21.22
C ALA A 338 -29.81 10.06 -22.27
N ASN A 339 -29.02 10.33 -23.32
CA ASN A 339 -29.29 11.36 -24.34
C ASN A 339 -28.97 10.86 -25.77
N PRO A 340 -29.73 9.89 -26.32
CA PRO A 340 -29.38 9.20 -27.58
C PRO A 340 -29.76 10.04 -28.82
N THR A 341 -29.08 11.17 -29.03
CA THR A 341 -29.16 11.94 -30.27
C THR A 341 -28.20 11.37 -31.33
N PRO A 342 -28.43 11.60 -32.64
CA PRO A 342 -27.49 11.15 -33.68
C PRO A 342 -26.06 11.67 -33.48
N ASP A 343 -25.90 12.89 -32.96
CA ASP A 343 -24.59 13.47 -32.66
C ASP A 343 -23.91 12.77 -31.47
N ASN A 344 -24.67 12.47 -30.40
CA ASN A 344 -24.15 11.76 -29.24
C ASN A 344 -23.84 10.29 -29.54
N GLU A 345 -24.65 9.63 -30.37
CA GLU A 345 -24.37 8.28 -30.86
C GLU A 345 -23.06 8.25 -31.63
N LYS A 346 -22.85 9.23 -32.52
CA LYS A 346 -21.61 9.37 -33.30
C LYS A 346 -20.39 9.63 -32.41
N LYS A 347 -20.52 10.49 -31.39
CA LYS A 347 -19.40 10.87 -30.53
C LYS A 347 -19.09 9.84 -29.45
N TYR A 348 -20.11 9.24 -28.83
CA TYR A 348 -19.99 8.49 -27.59
C TYR A 348 -20.72 7.14 -27.61
N GLY A 349 -21.40 6.76 -28.69
CA GLY A 349 -22.28 5.57 -28.73
C GLY A 349 -21.58 4.21 -28.81
N GLY A 350 -20.26 4.17 -28.93
CA GLY A 350 -19.50 2.92 -29.05
C GLY A 350 -19.03 2.38 -27.70
N PHE A 351 -19.74 1.42 -27.11
CA PHE A 351 -19.32 0.79 -25.83
C PHE A 351 -17.89 0.21 -25.87
N GLY A 352 -17.52 -0.42 -27.00
CA GLY A 352 -16.18 -0.98 -27.19
C GLY A 352 -15.07 0.08 -27.29
N ALA A 353 -15.42 1.34 -27.58
CA ALA A 353 -14.50 2.48 -27.57
C ALA A 353 -14.53 3.26 -26.24
N ALA A 354 -15.50 2.98 -25.37
CA ALA A 354 -15.66 3.60 -24.05
C ALA A 354 -14.80 2.87 -23.01
N TYR A 355 -13.48 2.92 -23.20
CA TYR A 355 -12.50 2.34 -22.28
C TYR A 355 -12.55 3.02 -20.91
N GLN A 356 -12.27 2.25 -19.87
CA GLN A 356 -12.24 2.71 -18.48
C GLN A 356 -10.83 3.15 -18.09
N PHE A 357 -10.75 4.12 -17.18
CA PHE A 357 -9.51 4.51 -16.53
C PHE A 357 -9.25 3.59 -15.33
N PHE A 358 -8.02 3.09 -15.21
CA PHE A 358 -7.58 2.27 -14.09
C PHE A 358 -6.22 2.72 -13.57
N ILE A 359 -5.92 2.34 -12.33
CA ILE A 359 -4.55 2.27 -11.81
C ILE A 359 -4.19 0.79 -11.60
N GLY A 360 -3.05 0.35 -12.11
CA GLY A 360 -2.54 -1.01 -11.92
C GLY A 360 -3.08 -2.06 -12.88
N LYS A 361 -3.88 -1.69 -13.89
CA LYS A 361 -4.45 -2.60 -14.90
C LYS A 361 -4.64 -1.91 -16.25
N SER A 362 -4.53 -2.67 -17.33
CA SER A 362 -5.02 -2.27 -18.65
C SER A 362 -5.56 -3.49 -19.39
N TYR A 363 -6.67 -3.33 -20.13
CA TYR A 363 -7.36 -4.38 -20.92
C TYR A 363 -7.90 -5.58 -20.13
N ASN A 364 -7.04 -6.34 -19.44
CA ASN A 364 -7.36 -7.51 -18.64
C ASN A 364 -6.43 -7.62 -17.42
N GLU A 365 -6.72 -8.58 -16.54
CA GLU A 365 -6.01 -8.80 -15.27
C GLU A 365 -4.56 -9.29 -15.44
N TYR A 366 -4.16 -9.72 -16.63
CA TYR A 366 -2.83 -10.27 -16.90
C TYR A 366 -1.77 -9.21 -17.17
N ARG A 367 -2.14 -7.93 -17.22
CA ARG A 367 -1.23 -6.79 -17.37
C ARG A 367 -1.11 -5.93 -16.09
N PRO A 368 -0.89 -6.53 -14.91
CA PRO A 368 -0.94 -5.80 -13.66
C PRO A 368 0.30 -4.93 -13.43
N LEU A 369 0.18 -3.95 -12.53
CA LEU A 369 1.36 -3.48 -11.78
C LEU A 369 1.67 -4.48 -10.67
N ASN A 370 2.64 -5.38 -10.88
CA ASN A 370 3.13 -6.27 -9.83
C ASN A 370 4.11 -5.51 -8.92
N GLY A 371 3.56 -4.80 -7.95
CA GLY A 371 4.34 -3.83 -7.19
C GLY A 371 3.51 -3.04 -6.19
N LYS A 372 4.15 -2.04 -5.58
CA LYS A 372 3.50 -1.09 -4.67
C LYS A 372 3.34 0.27 -5.33
N ILE A 373 2.33 1.01 -4.92
CA ILE A 373 2.08 2.37 -5.41
C ILE A 373 1.75 3.31 -4.25
N ALA A 374 2.20 4.56 -4.39
CA ALA A 374 1.86 5.70 -3.54
C ALA A 374 1.78 6.97 -4.39
N GLU A 375 1.14 8.02 -3.85
CA GLU A 375 1.17 9.37 -4.43
C GLU A 375 0.73 9.44 -5.91
N ALA A 376 -0.29 8.67 -6.30
CA ALA A 376 -0.80 8.67 -7.67
C ALA A 376 -1.65 9.91 -7.94
N ARG A 377 -1.42 10.58 -9.06
CA ARG A 377 -2.11 11.84 -9.42
C ARG A 377 -2.40 11.94 -10.89
N VAL A 378 -3.47 12.67 -11.20
CA VAL A 378 -3.82 13.09 -12.55
C VAL A 378 -4.09 14.59 -12.58
N TRP A 379 -3.52 15.28 -13.56
CA TRP A 379 -3.68 16.71 -13.76
C TRP A 379 -4.29 17.03 -15.12
N SER A 380 -5.04 18.13 -15.21
CA SER A 380 -5.58 18.71 -16.47
C SER A 380 -4.60 19.64 -17.18
N VAL A 381 -3.36 19.70 -16.70
CA VAL A 381 -2.26 20.51 -17.26
C VAL A 381 -1.02 19.64 -17.43
N ALA A 382 -0.15 20.02 -18.37
CA ALA A 382 1.20 19.47 -18.45
C ALA A 382 2.07 20.17 -17.41
N ARG A 383 2.40 19.48 -16.31
CA ARG A 383 3.23 20.01 -15.22
C ARG A 383 4.64 20.29 -15.72
N THR A 384 5.27 21.35 -15.20
CA THR A 384 6.66 21.68 -15.55
C THR A 384 7.65 20.72 -14.88
N PRO A 385 8.89 20.60 -15.37
CA PRO A 385 9.91 19.79 -14.71
C PRO A 385 10.14 20.18 -13.25
N GLU A 386 10.11 21.48 -12.93
CA GLU A 386 10.26 21.99 -11.57
C GLU A 386 9.08 21.56 -10.69
N GLN A 387 7.86 21.68 -11.21
CA GLN A 387 6.65 21.21 -10.51
C GLN A 387 6.67 19.70 -10.26
N ILE A 388 7.10 18.90 -11.24
CA ILE A 388 7.26 17.45 -11.08
C ILE A 388 8.31 17.16 -9.99
N TRP A 389 9.43 17.87 -10.01
CA TRP A 389 10.52 17.68 -9.04
C TRP A 389 10.12 18.05 -7.60
N GLU A 390 9.52 19.22 -7.42
CA GLU A 390 9.18 19.77 -6.10
C GLU A 390 8.05 19.00 -5.42
N ASN A 391 7.14 18.39 -6.19
CA ASN A 391 5.92 17.81 -5.66
C ASN A 391 5.90 16.28 -5.57
N MET A 392 6.99 15.56 -5.85
CA MET A 392 6.96 14.08 -5.95
C MET A 392 6.36 13.35 -4.74
N TYR A 393 6.46 13.92 -3.53
CA TYR A 393 6.00 13.27 -2.29
C TYR A 393 4.75 13.90 -1.68
N GLU A 394 4.42 15.12 -2.08
CA GLU A 394 3.24 15.82 -1.55
C GLU A 394 2.80 16.99 -2.45
N ILE A 395 1.50 17.21 -2.48
CA ILE A 395 0.86 18.46 -2.90
C ILE A 395 0.35 19.19 -1.67
N THR A 396 0.82 20.41 -1.47
CA THR A 396 0.29 21.32 -0.46
C THR A 396 -1.10 21.79 -0.87
N ASP A 397 -2.07 21.67 0.04
CA ASP A 397 -3.46 22.12 -0.14
C ASP A 397 -4.14 21.61 -1.45
N PRO A 398 -4.24 20.28 -1.64
CA PRO A 398 -4.69 19.69 -2.89
C PRO A 398 -6.15 20.01 -3.27
N GLU A 399 -6.99 20.40 -2.30
CA GLU A 399 -8.40 20.74 -2.52
C GLU A 399 -8.57 22.14 -3.14
N SER A 400 -7.52 22.98 -3.17
CA SER A 400 -7.61 24.33 -3.76
C SER A 400 -7.13 24.42 -5.21
N ASP A 401 -6.49 23.37 -5.74
CA ASP A 401 -5.99 23.34 -7.12
C ASP A 401 -7.00 22.65 -8.06
N PRO A 402 -7.76 23.40 -8.88
CA PRO A 402 -8.73 22.80 -9.80
C PRO A 402 -8.09 22.02 -10.95
N THR A 403 -6.76 22.14 -11.14
CA THR A 403 -6.04 21.40 -12.16
C THR A 403 -5.66 19.99 -11.70
N LEU A 404 -5.73 19.71 -10.40
CA LEU A 404 -5.55 18.37 -9.82
C LEU A 404 -6.87 17.59 -9.93
N LEU A 405 -6.97 16.72 -10.93
CA LEU A 405 -8.20 15.97 -11.24
C LEU A 405 -8.45 14.79 -10.30
N GLY A 406 -7.39 14.26 -9.71
CA GLY A 406 -7.42 13.20 -8.72
C GLY A 406 -6.06 13.05 -8.05
N TYR A 407 -6.06 12.77 -6.75
CA TYR A 407 -4.88 12.58 -5.94
C TYR A 407 -5.09 11.49 -4.89
N TRP A 408 -4.48 10.34 -5.13
CA TRP A 408 -4.57 9.17 -4.27
C TRP A 408 -3.22 8.92 -3.60
N LYS A 409 -3.16 9.21 -2.30
CA LYS A 409 -1.92 9.05 -1.52
C LYS A 409 -1.55 7.58 -1.30
N PHE A 410 -2.54 6.68 -1.27
CA PHE A 410 -2.38 5.28 -0.83
C PHE A 410 -1.71 5.21 0.55
N ASN A 411 -2.29 5.91 1.52
CA ASN A 411 -1.76 6.00 2.87
C ASN A 411 -2.76 5.55 3.94
N GLU A 412 -3.85 4.91 3.55
CA GLU A 412 -4.93 4.46 4.44
C GLU A 412 -4.43 3.35 5.37
N GLY A 413 -3.65 2.40 4.86
CA GLY A 413 -3.07 1.32 5.65
C GLY A 413 -4.05 0.20 6.05
N ALA A 414 -5.33 0.34 5.67
CA ALA A 414 -6.36 -0.67 5.80
C ALA A 414 -7.55 -0.35 4.87
N GLY A 415 -8.37 -1.35 4.57
CA GLY A 415 -9.56 -1.19 3.73
C GLY A 415 -9.26 -1.15 2.23
N ASN A 416 -10.33 -0.96 1.45
CA ASN A 416 -10.35 -1.14 -0.01
C ASN A 416 -10.61 0.16 -0.79
N THR A 417 -11.03 1.21 -0.09
CA THR A 417 -11.22 2.55 -0.65
C THR A 417 -9.91 3.32 -0.53
N VAL A 418 -9.45 3.90 -1.65
CA VAL A 418 -8.31 4.79 -1.72
C VAL A 418 -8.85 6.20 -1.92
N LYS A 419 -8.63 7.08 -0.93
CA LYS A 419 -9.25 8.40 -0.91
C LYS A 419 -8.65 9.33 -1.97
N ASP A 420 -9.50 10.08 -2.67
CA ASP A 420 -9.09 11.23 -3.46
C ASP A 420 -8.99 12.48 -2.57
N TYR A 421 -7.81 13.10 -2.55
CA TYR A 421 -7.51 14.32 -1.81
C TYR A 421 -7.69 15.59 -2.66
N SER A 422 -8.03 15.47 -3.94
CA SER A 422 -8.42 16.61 -4.77
C SER A 422 -9.81 17.11 -4.42
N MET A 423 -10.18 18.27 -4.96
CA MET A 423 -11.54 18.82 -4.81
C MET A 423 -12.64 17.98 -5.46
N TYR A 424 -12.30 16.98 -6.27
CA TYR A 424 -13.26 16.21 -7.05
C TYR A 424 -13.80 14.98 -6.30
N GLY A 425 -13.09 14.41 -5.33
CA GLY A 425 -13.58 13.27 -4.55
C GLY A 425 -13.81 11.99 -5.39
N ASN A 426 -12.93 11.72 -6.35
CA ASN A 426 -12.91 10.52 -7.16
C ASN A 426 -12.26 9.35 -6.41
N ASP A 427 -12.84 8.94 -5.28
CA ASP A 427 -12.31 7.81 -4.50
C ASP A 427 -12.16 6.55 -5.37
N GLY A 428 -11.01 5.89 -5.23
CA GLY A 428 -10.69 4.64 -5.90
C GLY A 428 -11.16 3.45 -5.09
N GLU A 429 -11.57 2.38 -5.77
CA GLU A 429 -12.02 1.14 -5.14
C GLU A 429 -11.19 -0.04 -5.67
N SER A 430 -10.59 -0.80 -4.76
CA SER A 430 -9.85 -2.00 -5.13
C SER A 430 -10.78 -3.12 -5.62
N GLU A 431 -10.31 -3.94 -6.56
CA GLU A 431 -11.10 -5.07 -7.08
C GLU A 431 -11.33 -6.14 -6.01
N ILE A 432 -10.29 -6.41 -5.23
CA ILE A 432 -10.29 -7.34 -4.10
C ILE A 432 -9.65 -6.67 -2.89
N ASP A 433 -9.63 -7.36 -1.75
CA ASP A 433 -9.06 -6.82 -0.52
C ASP A 433 -7.63 -6.30 -0.73
N LEU A 434 -7.44 -5.01 -0.46
CA LEU A 434 -6.18 -4.34 -0.70
C LEU A 434 -5.18 -4.73 0.38
N VAL A 435 -4.00 -5.15 -0.06
CA VAL A 435 -2.90 -5.50 0.85
C VAL A 435 -2.09 -4.25 1.13
N TRP A 436 -1.87 -4.00 2.42
CA TRP A 436 -1.07 -2.90 2.94
C TRP A 436 0.19 -3.48 3.59
N PRO A 437 1.32 -3.56 2.88
CA PRO A 437 2.53 -4.18 3.42
C PRO A 437 3.11 -3.39 4.59
N ASP A 438 3.65 -4.10 5.56
CA ASP A 438 4.47 -3.51 6.62
C ASP A 438 5.85 -3.07 6.10
N GLY A 439 6.50 -2.16 6.83
CA GLY A 439 7.89 -1.78 6.57
C GLY A 439 8.11 -0.91 5.34
N ILE A 440 7.07 -0.26 4.82
CA ILE A 440 7.21 0.73 3.75
C ILE A 440 7.97 1.94 4.27
N GLU A 441 9.00 2.34 3.53
CA GLU A 441 9.67 3.62 3.66
C GLU A 441 10.11 4.05 2.27
N ILE A 442 9.49 5.10 1.74
CA ILE A 442 9.84 5.67 0.44
C ILE A 442 10.86 6.79 0.68
N PRO A 443 12.15 6.57 0.39
CA PRO A 443 13.14 7.62 0.57
C PRO A 443 12.85 8.77 -0.38
N LYS A 444 13.34 9.96 -0.05
CA LYS A 444 13.37 11.07 -0.98
C LYS A 444 14.40 10.83 -2.10
N ILE A 445 13.96 10.13 -3.13
CA ILE A 445 14.73 9.68 -4.31
C ILE A 445 15.52 10.81 -4.98
N ASN A 446 15.00 12.03 -5.01
CA ASN A 446 15.69 13.21 -5.56
C ASN A 446 16.72 13.87 -4.62
N GLU A 447 16.72 13.56 -3.33
CA GLU A 447 17.65 14.13 -2.34
C GLU A 447 18.78 13.14 -1.97
N THR A 448 18.68 11.87 -2.39
CA THR A 448 19.66 10.81 -2.05
C THR A 448 20.88 10.71 -2.97
N GLU A 449 21.11 11.68 -3.86
CA GLU A 449 22.34 11.79 -4.67
C GLU A 449 23.03 13.14 -4.45
N GLU A 450 23.71 13.28 -3.31
CA GLU A 450 24.87 14.19 -3.14
C GLU A 450 26.12 13.40 -2.74
#